data_AF-Q94YC9-F1
#
_entry.id   AF-Q94YC9-F1
#
_cell.length_a   1.000
_cell.length_b   1.000
_cell.length_c   1.000
_cell.angle_alpha   90.00
_cell.angle_beta   90.00
_cell.angle_gamma   90.00
#
_symmetry.space_group_name_H-M   'P 1'
#
loop_
_entity.id
_entity.type
_entity.pdbx_description
1 polymer ?
#
loop_
_entity_poly.entity_id
_entity_poly.type
_entity_poly.pdbx_seq_one_letter_code
_entity_poly.pdbx_strand_id
1 'polypeptide(L)' 'MPQLNTSTWFITIMSMILTLYIIFQLKISKHYYYYNPEPSTTKSQKHTTPWETKWTKIYLPLSLPLH' A
#
# COMPACT_ATOMS: atom_id res chain seq x y z
N MET A 1 10.45 -54.67 -2.74
CA MET A 1 11.07 -53.33 -2.93
C MET A 1 10.25 -52.32 -2.15
N PRO A 2 10.82 -51.53 -1.20
CA PRO A 2 10.04 -50.71 -0.25
C PRO A 2 9.20 -49.60 -0.90
N GLN A 3 9.50 -49.22 -2.15
CA GLN A 3 8.75 -48.25 -2.96
C GLN A 3 7.44 -48.80 -3.53
N LEU A 4 7.27 -50.13 -3.58
CA LEU A 4 6.09 -50.80 -4.16
C LEU A 4 4.89 -50.85 -3.18
N ASN A 5 5.10 -50.42 -1.94
CA ASN A 5 4.06 -50.35 -0.92
C ASN A 5 3.16 -49.13 -1.20
N THR A 6 2.12 -49.30 -2.02
CA THR A 6 1.18 -48.24 -2.44
C THR A 6 0.27 -47.74 -1.32
N SER A 7 0.11 -48.50 -0.24
CA SER A 7 -0.69 -48.12 0.93
C SER A 7 -0.18 -46.84 1.61
N THR A 8 1.13 -46.58 1.60
CA THR A 8 1.73 -45.40 2.23
C THR A 8 1.73 -44.17 1.32
N TRP A 9 1.42 -44.34 0.03
CA TRP A 9 1.45 -43.24 -0.94
C TRP A 9 0.44 -42.14 -0.61
N PHE A 10 -0.76 -42.52 -0.17
CA PHE A 10 -1.78 -41.54 0.18
C PHE A 10 -1.33 -40.62 1.33
N ILE A 11 -0.82 -41.21 2.41
CA ILE A 11 -0.36 -40.47 3.59
C ILE A 11 0.86 -39.62 3.25
N THR A 12 1.80 -40.16 2.46
CA THR A 12 3.01 -39.42 2.05
C THR A 12 2.70 -38.26 1.13
N ILE A 13 1.78 -38.41 0.16
CA ILE A 13 1.33 -37.32 -0.71
C ILE A 13 0.64 -36.22 0.12
N MET A 14 -0.28 -36.57 1.01
CA MET A 14 -0.95 -35.60 1.88
C MET A 14 0.04 -34.86 2.79
N SER A 15 0.99 -35.59 3.38
CA SER A 15 2.06 -35.01 4.20
C SER A 15 2.97 -34.07 3.40
N MET A 16 3.32 -34.45 2.16
CA MET A 16 4.13 -33.63 1.25
C MET A 16 3.40 -32.33 0.86
N ILE A 17 2.11 -32.40 0.53
CA ILE A 17 1.31 -31.22 0.18
C ILE A 17 1.20 -30.27 1.37
N LEU A 18 0.92 -30.79 2.57
CA LEU A 18 0.80 -29.99 3.80
C LEU A 18 2.10 -29.27 4.14
N THR A 19 3.24 -29.98 4.08
CA THR A 19 4.55 -29.39 4.35
C THR A 19 4.92 -28.30 3.34
N LEU A 20 4.67 -28.55 2.06
CA LEU A 20 4.90 -27.55 1.00
C LEU A 20 4.03 -26.31 1.21
N TYR A 21 2.75 -26.50 1.54
CA TYR A 21 1.81 -25.41 1.79
C TYR A 21 2.25 -24.51 2.95
N ILE A 22 2.67 -25.10 4.08
CA ILE A 22 3.13 -24.33 5.25
C ILE A 22 4.37 -23.48 4.91
N ILE A 23 5.35 -24.05 4.21
CA ILE A 23 6.57 -23.34 3.80
C ILE A 23 6.25 -22.18 2.85
N PHE A 24 5.37 -22.42 1.87
CA PHE A 24 4.97 -21.42 0.90
C PHE A 24 4.18 -20.28 1.53
N GLN A 25 3.23 -20.60 2.42
CA GLN A 25 2.45 -19.61 3.16
C GLN A 25 3.33 -18.71 4.02
N LEU A 26 4.33 -19.28 4.71
CA LEU A 26 5.30 -18.50 5.50
C LEU A 26 6.09 -17.51 4.63
N LYS A 27 6.45 -17.89 3.41
CA LYS A 27 7.14 -16.98 2.48
C LYS A 27 6.22 -15.88 1.98
N ILE A 28 5.00 -16.21 1.53
CA ILE A 28 4.02 -15.22 1.04
C ILE A 28 3.61 -14.25 2.13
N SER A 29 3.35 -14.72 3.35
CA SER A 29 2.96 -13.84 4.45
C SER A 29 4.03 -12.83 4.83
N LYS A 30 5.32 -13.16 4.63
CA LYS A 30 6.44 -12.23 4.84
C LYS A 30 6.67 -11.30 3.67
N HIS A 31 6.11 -11.60 2.51
CA HIS A 31 6.07 -10.67 1.38
C HIS A 31 4.98 -9.64 1.63
N TYR A 32 5.32 -8.61 2.42
CA TYR A 32 4.58 -7.36 2.40
C TYR A 32 4.72 -6.77 1.00
N TYR A 33 3.67 -6.86 0.19
CA TYR A 33 3.52 -6.00 -0.96
C TYR A 33 3.53 -4.58 -0.42
N TYR A 34 4.63 -3.86 -0.65
CA TYR A 34 4.64 -2.42 -0.42
C TYR A 34 3.55 -1.87 -1.32
N TYR A 35 2.48 -1.36 -0.73
CA TYR A 35 1.53 -0.54 -1.47
C TYR A 35 2.39 0.52 -2.13
N ASN A 36 2.38 0.56 -3.47
CA ASN A 36 3.10 1.59 -4.22
C ASN A 36 2.88 2.90 -3.46
N PRO A 37 3.92 3.66 -3.08
CA PRO A 37 3.71 4.90 -2.38
C PRO A 37 3.07 5.84 -3.40
N GLU A 38 1.76 5.71 -3.58
CA GLU A 38 0.94 6.73 -4.16
C GLU A 38 1.30 7.95 -3.32
N PRO A 39 1.82 9.03 -3.95
CA PRO A 39 2.26 10.20 -3.22
C PRO A 39 1.12 10.52 -2.30
N SER A 40 1.38 10.41 -0.98
CA SER A 40 0.38 10.69 0.02
C SER A 40 -0.23 11.99 -0.44
N THR A 41 -1.56 11.99 -0.62
CA THR A 41 -2.30 13.22 -0.88
C THR A 41 -2.05 14.04 0.37
N THR A 42 -0.89 14.71 0.36
CA THR A 42 -0.50 15.78 1.24
C THR A 42 -1.67 16.67 0.99
N LYS A 43 -2.63 16.63 1.94
CA LYS A 43 -3.79 17.52 1.97
C LYS A 43 -3.20 18.80 1.47
N SER A 44 -3.60 19.23 0.27
CA SER A 44 -3.01 20.40 -0.36
C SER A 44 -3.28 21.50 0.64
N GLN A 45 -2.35 21.70 1.58
CA GLN A 45 -2.18 22.89 2.35
C GLN A 45 -1.94 23.82 1.20
N LYS A 46 -3.01 24.50 0.80
CA LYS A 46 -3.01 25.50 -0.25
C LYS A 46 -1.95 26.47 0.21
N HIS A 47 -0.71 26.21 -0.17
CA HIS A 47 0.40 27.03 0.17
C HIS A 47 0.10 28.27 -0.62
N THR A 48 -0.48 29.27 0.06
CA THR A 48 -0.90 30.49 -0.58
C THR A 48 0.35 31.04 -1.23
N THR A 49 0.41 30.91 -2.55
CA THR A 49 1.57 31.39 -3.28
C THR A 49 1.54 32.90 -3.11
N PRO A 50 2.72 33.55 -2.99
CA PRO A 50 2.79 35.01 -2.90
C PRO A 50 2.08 35.70 -4.09
N TRP A 51 1.87 34.95 -5.17
CA TRP A 51 1.09 35.34 -6.35
C TRP A 51 -0.42 35.45 -6.07
N GLU A 52 -1.04 34.44 -5.47
CA GLU A 52 -2.46 34.46 -5.07
C GLU A 52 -2.76 35.61 -4.11
N THR A 53 -1.85 35.88 -3.16
CA THR A 53 -1.94 37.01 -2.22
C THR A 53 -1.75 38.35 -2.91
N LYS A 54 -0.88 38.45 -3.93
CA LYS A 54 -0.79 39.64 -4.78
C LYS A 54 -2.09 39.90 -5.53
N TRP A 55 -2.69 38.87 -6.12
CA TRP A 55 -3.96 39.03 -6.85
C TRP A 55 -5.13 39.40 -5.96
N THR A 56 -5.30 38.74 -4.81
CA THR A 56 -6.33 39.15 -3.83
C THR A 56 -6.09 40.58 -3.37
N LYS A 57 -4.84 41.01 -3.17
CA LYS A 57 -4.52 42.39 -2.80
C LYS A 57 -4.83 43.42 -3.90
N ILE A 58 -4.68 43.07 -5.18
CA ILE A 58 -4.95 43.97 -6.32
C ILE A 58 -6.46 44.07 -6.60
N TYR A 59 -7.19 42.95 -6.48
CA TYR A 59 -8.62 42.91 -6.71
C TYR A 59 -9.47 43.34 -5.51
N LEU A 60 -8.89 43.42 -4.31
CA LEU A 60 -9.59 44.01 -3.16
C LEU A 60 -9.72 45.52 -3.42
N PRO A 61 -10.93 46.05 -3.63
CA PRO A 61 -11.11 47.48 -3.81
C PRO A 61 -10.63 48.14 -2.53
N LEU A 62 -9.68 49.09 -2.68
CA LEU A 62 -9.09 49.90 -1.62
C LEU A 62 -10.12 50.13 -0.52
N SER A 63 -10.00 49.39 0.58
CA SER A 63 -10.92 49.47 1.71
C SER A 63 -10.81 50.87 2.28
N LEU A 64 -11.69 51.74 1.80
CA LEU A 64 -11.93 53.08 2.29
C LEU A 64 -12.09 53.01 3.81
N PRO A 65 -11.36 53.82 4.58
CA PRO A 65 -11.72 54.03 5.97
C PRO A 65 -13.07 54.75 5.94
N LEU A 66 -14.16 54.05 6.25
CA LEU A 66 -15.42 54.71 6.52
C LEU A 66 -15.27 55.34 7.91
N HIS A 67 -14.99 56.65 7.89
CA HIS A 67 -15.01 57.55 9.04
C HIS A 67 -16.39 57.59 9.69
#